data_AF-A0A6G8CLV4-F1
#
_entry.id   AF-A0A6G8CLV4-F1
#
_cell.length_a   1.000
_cell.length_b   1.000
_cell.length_c   1.000
_cell.angle_alpha   90.00
_cell.angle_beta   90.00
_cell.angle_gamma   90.00
#
_symmetry.space_group_name_H-M   'P 1'
#
loop_
_entity.id
_entity.type
_entity.pdbx_description
1 polymer ?
#
loop_
_entity_poly.entity_id
_entity_poly.type
_entity_poly.pdbx_seq_one_letter_code
_entity_poly.pdbx_strand_id
1 'polypeptide(L)'
;MALLVWLPELDTGIDEIDKQHRRIVEYINKLHELRTTHDREELGEVIGEMVDYTLSHFVFEEALMENAGYLFSGPHKKVHELFAKRVALFQARFDAGEDVTAELHGMLSRWLFNHIRNEDHGYVDAARTYLRMAQQGGPSAEAQRIKAEVLQELEQRNKKKGWLSRLFGT
;
A
#
# COMPACT_ATOMS: atom_id res chain seq x y z
N MET A 1 6.52 -16.49 22.78
CA MET A 1 5.51 -15.51 22.33
C MET A 1 4.34 -16.25 21.69
N ALA A 2 3.20 -15.59 21.51
CA ALA A 2 2.05 -16.15 20.79
C ALA A 2 2.00 -15.61 19.35
N LEU A 3 1.20 -16.25 18.50
CA LEU A 3 0.82 -15.71 17.19
C LEU A 3 0.08 -14.38 17.36
N LEU A 4 0.31 -13.49 16.40
CA LEU A 4 -0.42 -12.24 16.28
C LEU A 4 -1.81 -12.50 15.71
N VAL A 5 -2.82 -11.93 16.35
CA VAL A 5 -4.21 -11.95 15.88
C VAL A 5 -4.58 -10.54 15.49
N TRP A 6 -5.09 -10.37 14.26
CA TRP A 6 -5.58 -9.07 13.81
C TRP A 6 -6.81 -8.65 14.61
N LEU A 7 -6.84 -7.39 15.05
CA LEU A 7 -7.95 -6.80 15.79
C LEU A 7 -8.61 -5.70 14.94
N PRO A 8 -9.94 -5.54 14.98
CA PRO A 8 -10.62 -4.48 14.24
C PRO A 8 -10.12 -3.06 14.57
N GLU A 9 -9.58 -2.84 15.77
CA GLU A 9 -9.02 -1.52 16.14
C GLU A 9 -7.73 -1.14 15.39
N LEU A 10 -7.20 -2.03 14.55
CA LEU A 10 -6.04 -1.78 13.69
C LEU A 10 -6.45 -1.40 12.27
N ASP A 11 -7.73 -1.51 11.94
CA ASP A 11 -8.22 -1.11 10.63
C ASP A 11 -8.17 0.42 10.54
N THR A 12 -7.32 0.92 9.63
CA THR A 12 -7.32 2.31 9.20
C THR A 12 -8.60 2.64 8.45
N GLY A 13 -9.25 1.62 7.88
CA GLY A 13 -10.41 1.66 6.99
C GLY A 13 -10.08 2.35 5.67
N ILE A 14 -8.84 2.16 5.21
CA ILE A 14 -8.40 2.33 3.83
C ILE A 14 -8.03 0.92 3.37
N ASP A 15 -8.91 0.30 2.56
CA ASP A 15 -8.85 -1.14 2.25
C ASP A 15 -7.46 -1.63 1.80
N GLU A 16 -6.73 -0.82 1.03
CA GLU A 16 -5.40 -1.20 0.53
C GLU A 16 -4.34 -1.19 1.64
N ILE A 17 -4.41 -0.23 2.57
CA ILE A 17 -3.53 -0.17 3.74
C ILE A 17 -3.81 -1.35 4.67
N ASP A 18 -5.08 -1.61 4.96
CA ASP A 18 -5.46 -2.70 5.88
C ASP A 18 -5.06 -4.08 5.33
N LYS A 19 -5.13 -4.27 4.01
CA LYS A 19 -4.60 -5.48 3.35
C LYS A 19 -3.09 -5.61 3.51
N GLN A 20 -2.35 -4.52 3.31
CA GLN A 20 -0.89 -4.53 3.44
C GLN A 20 -0.47 -4.81 4.89
N HIS A 21 -1.10 -4.16 5.88
CA HIS A 21 -0.82 -4.43 7.28
C HIS A 21 -1.11 -5.88 7.68
N ARG A 22 -2.25 -6.44 7.23
CA ARG A 22 -2.58 -7.86 7.47
C ARG A 22 -1.53 -8.80 6.87
N ARG A 23 -1.04 -8.48 5.67
CA ARG A 23 0.04 -9.26 5.04
C ARG A 23 1.35 -9.18 5.82
N ILE A 24 1.68 -8.02 6.41
CA ILE A 24 2.85 -7.90 7.31
C ILE A 24 2.65 -8.79 8.56
N VAL A 25 1.44 -8.83 9.13
CA VAL A 25 1.12 -9.73 10.26
C VAL A 25 1.29 -11.20 9.88
N GLU A 26 0.89 -11.60 8.67
CA GLU A 26 1.11 -12.96 8.16
C GLU A 26 2.61 -13.32 8.13
N TYR A 27 3.48 -12.41 7.66
CA TYR A 27 4.92 -12.64 7.69
C TYR A 27 5.48 -12.76 9.11
N ILE A 28 5.03 -11.92 10.05
CA ILE A 28 5.46 -11.99 11.46
C ILE A 28 5.04 -13.33 12.08
N ASN A 29 3.85 -13.82 11.74
CA ASN A 29 3.38 -15.13 12.18
C ASN A 29 4.16 -16.27 11.53
N LYS A 30 4.49 -16.19 10.24
CA LYS A 30 5.34 -17.19 9.57
C LYS A 30 6.73 -17.28 10.23
N LEU A 31 7.33 -16.14 10.56
CA LEU A 31 8.58 -16.09 11.34
C LEU A 31 8.43 -16.77 12.71
N HIS A 32 7.26 -16.67 13.34
CA HIS A 32 6.97 -17.35 14.60
C HIS A 32 6.98 -18.88 14.46
N GLU A 33 6.31 -19.38 13.42
CA GLU A 33 6.11 -20.81 13.16
C GLU A 33 7.43 -21.50 12.83
N LEU A 34 8.22 -20.89 11.93
CA LEU A 34 9.51 -21.41 11.48
C LEU A 34 10.59 -21.44 12.56
N ARG A 35 10.41 -20.67 13.65
CA ARG A 35 11.31 -20.78 14.81
C ARG A 35 11.31 -22.21 15.40
N THR A 36 10.23 -22.98 15.23
CA THR A 36 10.15 -24.35 15.75
C THR A 36 10.86 -25.37 14.86
N THR A 37 10.93 -25.13 13.54
CA THR A 37 11.56 -26.02 12.57
C THR A 37 13.08 -25.86 12.51
N HIS A 38 13.59 -24.69 12.94
CA HIS A 38 15.02 -24.32 12.86
C HIS A 38 15.59 -24.40 11.43
N ASP A 39 14.74 -24.32 10.42
CA ASP A 39 15.16 -24.25 9.02
C ASP A 39 15.71 -22.85 8.74
N ARG A 40 17.04 -22.75 8.67
CA ARG A 40 17.72 -21.45 8.51
C ARG A 40 17.52 -20.87 7.12
N GLU A 41 17.38 -21.70 6.10
CA GLU A 41 17.17 -21.24 4.72
C GLU A 41 15.79 -20.61 4.62
N GLU A 42 14.76 -21.34 5.06
CA GLU A 42 13.38 -20.85 5.05
C GLU A 42 13.19 -19.62 5.94
N LEU A 43 13.87 -19.57 7.10
CA LEU A 43 13.89 -18.38 7.94
C LEU A 43 14.50 -17.17 7.23
N GLY A 44 15.61 -17.36 6.50
CA GLY A 44 16.25 -16.30 5.74
C GLY A 44 15.35 -15.74 4.66
N GLU A 45 14.68 -16.63 3.91
CA GLU A 45 13.70 -16.25 2.88
C GLU A 45 12.55 -15.43 3.48
N VAL A 46 11.94 -15.91 4.57
CA VAL A 46 10.82 -15.21 5.21
C VAL A 46 11.21 -13.86 5.78
N ILE A 47 12.42 -13.74 6.36
CA ILE A 47 12.90 -12.45 6.84
C ILE A 47 13.04 -11.50 5.64
N GLY A 48 13.72 -11.93 4.57
CA GLY A 48 13.91 -11.12 3.35
C GLY A 48 12.60 -10.64 2.72
N GLU A 49 11.67 -11.57 2.48
CA GLU A 49 10.34 -11.26 1.93
C GLU A 49 9.57 -10.25 2.78
N MET A 50 9.65 -10.39 4.10
CA MET A 50 8.99 -9.50 5.05
C MET A 50 9.61 -8.10 5.06
N VAL A 51 10.94 -7.99 4.97
CA VAL A 51 11.64 -6.71 4.84
C VAL A 51 11.19 -6.01 3.57
N ASP A 52 11.31 -6.69 2.43
CA ASP A 52 10.99 -6.12 1.12
C ASP A 52 9.53 -5.67 1.05
N TYR A 53 8.61 -6.49 1.56
CA TYR A 53 7.19 -6.16 1.58
C TYR A 53 6.92 -4.93 2.47
N THR A 54 7.53 -4.86 3.65
CA THR A 54 7.34 -3.74 4.58
C THR A 54 7.91 -2.43 4.00
N LEU A 55 9.05 -2.48 3.32
CA LEU A 55 9.60 -1.31 2.63
C LEU A 55 8.70 -0.86 1.48
N SER A 56 8.12 -1.81 0.72
CA SER A 56 7.17 -1.47 -0.35
C SER A 56 5.89 -0.82 0.18
N HIS A 57 5.41 -1.28 1.34
CA HIS A 57 4.28 -0.69 2.06
C HIS A 57 4.58 0.76 2.49
N PHE A 58 5.76 1.03 3.06
CA PHE A 58 6.15 2.40 3.41
C PHE A 58 6.20 3.34 2.20
N VAL A 59 6.71 2.88 1.06
CA VAL A 59 6.73 3.68 -0.17
C VAL A 59 5.30 4.02 -0.61
N PHE A 60 4.38 3.06 -0.51
CA PHE A 60 2.96 3.28 -0.81
C PHE A 60 2.34 4.33 0.12
N GLU A 61 2.53 4.19 1.43
CA GLU A 61 2.01 5.14 2.42
C GLU A 61 2.60 6.54 2.27
N GLU A 62 3.91 6.64 2.08
CA GLU A 62 4.60 7.91 1.88
C GLU A 62 4.06 8.66 0.67
N ALA A 63 3.86 7.96 -0.45
CA ALA A 63 3.25 8.53 -1.65
C ALA A 63 1.80 8.95 -1.39
N LEU A 64 1.02 8.15 -0.65
CA LEU A 64 -0.36 8.49 -0.30
C LEU A 64 -0.41 9.75 0.59
N MET A 65 0.44 9.83 1.61
CA MET A 65 0.53 10.97 2.52
C MET A 65 0.95 12.25 1.79
N GLU A 66 1.96 12.16 0.91
CA GLU A 66 2.45 13.30 0.13
C GLU A 66 1.36 13.84 -0.81
N ASN A 67 0.70 12.95 -1.57
CA ASN A 67 -0.40 13.34 -2.45
C ASN A 67 -1.61 13.89 -1.70
N ALA A 68 -1.85 13.39 -0.49
CA ALA A 68 -2.92 13.89 0.38
C ALA A 68 -2.59 15.22 1.07
N GLY A 69 -1.35 15.73 0.92
CA GLY A 69 -0.91 16.96 1.57
C GLY A 69 -0.83 16.83 3.10
N TYR A 70 -0.55 15.63 3.61
CA TYR A 70 -0.44 15.41 5.05
C TYR A 70 0.78 16.14 5.63
N LEU A 71 0.53 17.07 6.57
CA LEU A 71 1.54 17.96 7.13
C LEU A 71 2.71 17.23 7.82
N PHE A 72 2.44 16.06 8.41
CA PHE A 72 3.44 15.28 9.15
C PHE A 72 4.05 14.13 8.34
N SER A 73 3.92 14.15 7.00
CA SER A 73 4.53 13.16 6.09
C SER A 73 6.06 13.05 6.26
N GLY A 74 6.75 14.18 6.43
CA GLY A 74 8.20 14.20 6.68
C GLY A 74 8.61 13.47 7.97
N PRO A 75 8.04 13.84 9.14
CA PRO A 75 8.21 13.09 10.39
C PRO A 75 7.86 11.60 10.28
N HIS A 76 6.74 11.25 9.64
CA HIS A 76 6.31 9.84 9.47
C HIS A 76 7.33 9.04 8.66
N LYS A 77 7.79 9.57 7.52
CA LYS A 77 8.89 8.99 6.73
C LYS A 77 10.15 8.77 7.57
N LYS A 78 10.44 9.67 8.52
CA LYS A 78 11.60 9.47 9.41
C LYS A 78 11.44 8.26 10.33
N VAL A 79 10.23 7.99 10.80
CA VAL A 79 9.92 6.78 11.57
C VAL A 79 10.15 5.53 10.73
N HIS A 80 9.70 5.53 9.47
CA HIS A 80 9.96 4.45 8.50
C HIS A 80 11.45 4.21 8.27
N GLU A 81 12.22 5.27 8.01
CA GLU A 81 13.68 5.16 7.79
C GLU A 81 14.41 4.55 8.99
N LEU A 82 14.03 4.92 10.21
CA LEU A 82 14.63 4.37 11.43
C LEU A 82 14.28 2.90 11.62
N PHE A 83 13.05 2.51 11.31
CA PHE A 83 12.63 1.12 11.34
C PHE A 83 13.36 0.27 10.29
N ALA A 84 13.44 0.76 9.05
CA ALA A 84 14.17 0.10 7.96
C ALA A 84 15.63 -0.19 8.32
N LYS A 85 16.33 0.80 8.91
CA LYS A 85 17.70 0.62 9.41
C LYS A 85 17.80 -0.45 10.48
N ARG A 86 16.82 -0.50 11.39
CA ARG A 86 16.78 -1.49 12.47
C ARG A 86 16.57 -2.90 11.93
N VAL A 87 15.65 -3.06 10.97
CA VAL A 87 15.40 -4.34 10.30
C VAL A 87 16.63 -4.80 9.51
N ALA A 88 17.31 -3.89 8.80
CA ALA A 88 18.56 -4.20 8.09
C ALA A 88 19.66 -4.71 9.04
N LEU A 89 19.76 -4.17 10.25
CA LEU A 89 20.69 -4.68 11.27
C LEU A 89 20.34 -6.11 11.70
N PHE A 90 19.05 -6.43 11.84
CA PHE A 90 18.61 -7.79 12.14
C PHE A 90 18.94 -8.77 11.01
N GLN A 91 18.71 -8.38 9.76
CA GLN A 91 19.09 -9.19 8.60
C GLN A 91 20.60 -9.45 8.60
N ALA A 92 21.43 -8.42 8.76
CA ALA A 92 22.89 -8.58 8.78
C ALA A 92 23.38 -9.52 9.91
N ARG A 93 22.79 -9.42 11.11
CA ARG A 93 23.08 -10.33 12.23
C ARG A 93 22.67 -11.76 11.93
N PHE A 94 21.49 -11.95 11.31
CA PHE A 94 21.04 -13.25 10.85
C PHE A 94 21.99 -13.83 9.79
N ASP A 95 22.41 -13.05 8.79
CA ASP A 95 23.35 -13.50 7.76
C ASP A 95 24.72 -13.87 8.35
N ALA A 96 25.12 -13.21 9.44
CA ALA A 96 26.36 -13.50 10.18
C ALA A 96 26.29 -14.77 11.06
N GLY A 97 25.16 -15.47 11.10
CA GLY A 97 25.01 -16.73 11.85
C GLY A 97 24.26 -16.60 13.17
N GLU A 98 23.90 -15.38 13.61
CA GLU A 98 23.16 -15.20 14.87
C GLU A 98 21.73 -15.75 14.77
N ASP A 99 21.20 -16.25 15.89
CA ASP A 99 19.76 -16.48 16.04
C ASP A 99 19.12 -15.21 16.57
N VAL A 100 18.48 -14.45 15.67
CA VAL A 100 17.78 -13.22 15.99
C VAL A 100 16.26 -13.38 15.99
N THR A 101 15.74 -14.57 15.70
CA THR A 101 14.35 -14.78 15.30
C THR A 101 13.34 -14.34 16.37
N ALA A 102 13.60 -14.69 17.63
CA ALA A 102 12.74 -14.30 18.76
C ALA A 102 12.79 -12.79 19.05
N GLU A 103 13.98 -12.19 18.96
CA GLU A 103 14.18 -10.75 19.17
C GLU A 103 13.50 -9.95 18.05
N LEU A 104 13.73 -10.35 16.80
CA LEU A 104 13.15 -9.78 15.59
C LEU A 104 11.62 -9.85 15.65
N HIS A 105 11.05 -11.03 15.89
CA HIS A 105 9.60 -11.18 16.05
C HIS A 105 9.05 -10.22 17.12
N GLY A 106 9.67 -10.16 18.30
CA GLY A 106 9.20 -9.27 19.38
C GLY A 106 9.27 -7.79 18.99
N MET A 107 10.32 -7.39 18.30
CA MET A 107 10.53 -6.02 17.81
C MET A 107 9.47 -5.66 16.75
N LEU A 108 9.30 -6.50 15.72
CA LEU A 108 8.32 -6.30 14.65
C LEU A 108 6.89 -6.22 15.19
N SER A 109 6.50 -7.16 16.06
CA SER A 109 5.17 -7.17 16.66
C SER A 109 4.88 -5.85 17.36
N ARG A 110 5.74 -5.44 18.30
CA ARG A 110 5.53 -4.20 19.08
C ARG A 110 5.53 -2.97 18.18
N TRP A 111 6.45 -2.91 17.22
CA TRP A 111 6.56 -1.76 16.34
C TRP A 111 5.31 -1.61 15.48
N LEU A 112 4.85 -2.68 14.82
CA LEU A 112 3.69 -2.63 13.93
C LEU A 112 2.43 -2.15 14.65
N PHE A 113 2.05 -2.76 15.78
CA PHE A 113 0.84 -2.34 16.50
C PHE A 113 0.95 -0.90 17.02
N ASN A 114 2.13 -0.48 17.48
CA ASN A 114 2.34 0.88 17.96
C ASN A 114 2.31 1.89 16.82
N HIS A 115 2.87 1.54 15.67
CA HIS A 115 2.94 2.39 14.49
C HIS A 115 1.55 2.61 13.90
N ILE A 116 0.81 1.54 13.66
CA ILE A 116 -0.57 1.63 13.15
C ILE A 116 -1.41 2.54 14.05
N ARG A 117 -1.39 2.27 15.37
CA ARG A 117 -2.23 2.96 16.35
C ARG A 117 -1.89 4.44 16.51
N ASN A 118 -0.61 4.81 16.51
CA ASN A 118 -0.18 6.15 16.90
C ASN A 118 0.27 7.01 15.73
N GLU A 119 0.66 6.41 14.61
CA GLU A 119 1.19 7.11 13.43
C GLU A 119 0.21 6.97 12.25
N ASP A 120 -0.14 5.76 11.82
CA ASP A 120 -0.92 5.55 10.57
C ASP A 120 -2.32 6.16 10.64
N HIS A 121 -3.00 6.01 11.78
CA HIS A 121 -4.29 6.68 12.02
C HIS A 121 -4.19 8.21 11.89
N GLY A 122 -3.02 8.80 12.08
CA GLY A 122 -2.78 10.23 11.98
C GLY A 122 -2.99 10.79 10.56
N TYR A 123 -2.72 9.99 9.51
CA TYR A 123 -2.89 10.45 8.12
C TYR A 123 -4.25 10.07 7.51
N VAL A 124 -5.02 9.18 8.15
CA VAL A 124 -6.24 8.56 7.58
C VAL A 124 -7.25 9.58 7.05
N ASP A 125 -7.51 10.66 7.78
CA ASP A 125 -8.49 11.66 7.36
C ASP A 125 -8.05 12.44 6.12
N ALA A 126 -6.77 12.79 6.03
CA ALA A 126 -6.18 13.44 4.87
C ALA A 126 -6.22 12.49 3.66
N ALA A 127 -5.76 11.25 3.84
CA ALA A 127 -5.74 10.23 2.80
C ALA A 127 -7.15 9.91 2.27
N ARG A 128 -8.14 9.70 3.14
CA ARG A 128 -9.54 9.48 2.72
C ARG A 128 -10.12 10.66 1.98
N THR A 129 -9.80 11.88 2.38
CA THR A 129 -10.25 13.09 1.67
C THR A 129 -9.66 13.14 0.27
N TYR A 130 -8.36 12.91 0.16
CA TYR A 130 -7.67 12.82 -1.13
C TYR A 130 -8.26 11.72 -2.02
N LEU A 131 -8.45 10.50 -1.50
CA LEU A 131 -9.00 9.38 -2.26
C LEU A 131 -10.42 9.65 -2.76
N ARG A 132 -11.29 10.28 -1.95
CA ARG A 132 -12.63 10.71 -2.38
C ARG A 132 -12.55 11.73 -3.51
N MET A 133 -11.67 12.72 -3.39
CA MET A 133 -11.48 13.75 -4.43
C MET A 133 -10.90 13.15 -5.72
N ALA A 134 -9.96 12.22 -5.62
CA ALA A 134 -9.39 11.52 -6.77
C ALA A 134 -10.44 10.66 -7.50
N GLN A 135 -11.33 9.99 -6.75
CA GLN A 135 -12.46 9.25 -7.32
C GLN A 135 -13.51 10.18 -7.98
N GLN A 136 -13.72 11.38 -7.44
CA GLN A 136 -14.63 12.38 -8.00
C GLN A 136 -14.00 13.20 -9.15
N GLY A 137 -12.67 13.22 -9.24
CA GLY A 137 -11.87 13.87 -10.28
C GLY A 137 -11.65 13.04 -11.56
N GLY A 138 -12.17 11.80 -11.61
CA GLY A 138 -12.47 11.15 -12.89
C GLY A 138 -13.46 12.01 -13.70
N PRO A 139 -13.57 11.85 -15.03
CA PRO A 139 -14.45 12.72 -15.82
C PRO A 139 -15.83 12.74 -15.16
N SER A 140 -16.28 13.93 -14.76
CA SER A 140 -17.57 14.07 -14.06
C SER A 140 -18.66 13.42 -14.90
N ALA A 141 -19.76 12.98 -14.27
CA ALA A 141 -20.90 12.45 -15.03
C ALA A 141 -21.34 13.41 -16.16
N GLU A 142 -21.18 14.72 -15.94
CA GLU A 142 -21.37 15.77 -16.94
C GLU A 142 -20.30 15.77 -18.04
N ALA A 143 -19.01 15.68 -17.70
CA ALA A 143 -17.93 15.56 -18.68
C ALA A 143 -18.03 14.26 -19.52
N GLN A 144 -18.50 13.16 -18.92
CA GLN A 144 -18.76 11.90 -19.63
C GLN A 144 -19.97 12.03 -20.57
N ARG A 145 -21.04 12.71 -20.13
CA ARG A 145 -22.19 13.04 -20.99
C ARG A 145 -21.80 13.92 -22.17
N ILE A 146 -21.09 15.03 -21.90
CA ILE A 146 -20.61 15.94 -22.95
C ILE A 146 -19.71 15.20 -23.93
N LYS A 147 -18.77 14.38 -23.44
CA LYS A 147 -17.91 13.55 -24.29
C LYS A 147 -18.72 12.57 -25.15
N ALA A 148 -19.74 11.93 -24.59
CA ALA A 148 -20.62 11.00 -25.31
C ALA A 148 -21.46 11.72 -26.38
N GLU A 149 -22.04 12.88 -26.06
CA GLU A 149 -22.82 13.71 -26.98
C GLU A 149 -21.95 14.19 -28.15
N VAL A 150 -20.74 14.70 -27.87
CA VAL A 150 -19.78 15.15 -28.90
C VAL A 150 -19.38 13.99 -29.82
N LEU A 151 -19.09 12.81 -29.27
CA LEU A 151 -18.77 11.62 -30.07
C LEU A 151 -19.93 11.22 -30.98
N GLN A 152 -21.16 11.25 -30.46
CA GLN A 152 -22.36 10.90 -31.21
C GLN A 152 -22.64 11.89 -32.35
N GLU A 153 -22.45 13.20 -32.11
CA GLU A 153 -22.56 14.22 -33.15
C GLU A 153 -21.50 14.07 -34.25
N LEU A 154 -20.26 13.75 -33.88
CA LEU A 154 -19.17 13.52 -34.83
C LEU A 154 -19.45 12.30 -35.71
N GLU A 155 -19.96 11.21 -35.14
CA GLU A 155 -20.38 10.03 -35.90
C GLU A 155 -21.52 10.34 -36.88
N GLN A 156 -22.53 11.10 -36.44
CA GLN A 156 -23.65 11.50 -37.30
C GLN A 156 -23.19 12.41 -38.45
N ARG A 157 -22.28 13.34 -38.17
CA ARG A 157 -21.66 14.19 -39.20
C ARG A 157 -20.85 13.36 -40.20
N ASN A 158 -20.06 12.40 -39.73
CA ASN A 158 -19.27 11.52 -40.60
C ASN A 158 -20.16 10.59 -41.44
N LYS A 159 -21.25 10.05 -40.89
CA LYS A 159 -22.26 9.29 -41.66
C LYS A 159 -22.92 10.14 -42.73
N LYS A 160 -23.33 11.37 -42.41
CA LYS A 160 -23.90 12.31 -43.41
C LYS A 160 -22.91 12.67 -44.51
N LYS A 161 -21.65 12.94 -44.17
CA LYS A 161 -20.59 13.18 -45.17
C LYS A 161 -20.33 11.96 -46.05
N GLY A 162 -20.26 10.76 -45.46
CA GLY A 162 -20.10 9.51 -46.22
C GLY A 162 -21.29 9.19 -47.12
N TRP A 163 -22.51 9.47 -46.68
CA TRP A 163 -23.72 9.33 -47.47
C TRP A 163 -23.76 10.33 -48.64
N LEU A 164 -23.43 11.61 -48.41
CA LEU A 164 -23.32 12.62 -49.48
C LEU A 164 -22.22 12.27 -50.48
N SER A 165 -21.06 11.79 -50.02
CA SER A 165 -19.97 11.36 -50.91
C SER A 165 -20.35 10.17 -51.79
N ARG A 166 -21.28 9.31 -51.35
CA ARG A 166 -21.79 8.16 -52.12
C ARG A 166 -22.89 8.54 -53.12
N LEU A 167 -23.56 9.66 -52.92
CA LEU A 167 -24.62 10.17 -53.82
C LEU A 167 -24.09 11.03 -54.96
N PHE A 168 -22.92 11.64 -54.79
CA PHE A 168 -22.34 12.59 -55.75
C PHE A 168 -20.96 12.18 -56.29
N GLY A 169 -20.47 10.97 -55.96
CA GLY A 169 -19.19 10.43 -56.43
C GLY A 169 -19.35 9.25 -57.36
N THR A 170 -18.93 9.42 -58.62
CA THR A 170 -18.44 8.36 -59.54
C THR A 170 -17.06 7.89 -59.12
#